data_AF-A0A9D5VYA1-F1
#
_entry.id   AF-A0A9D5VYA1-F1
#
_cell.length_a   1.000
_cell.length_b   1.000
_cell.length_c   1.000
_cell.angle_alpha   90.00
_cell.angle_beta   90.00
_cell.angle_gamma   90.00
#
_symmetry.space_group_name_H-M   'P 1'
#
loop_
_entity.id
_entity.type
_entity.pdbx_description
1 polymer ?
#
loop_
_entity_poly.entity_id
_entity_poly.type
_entity_poly.pdbx_seq_one_letter_code
_entity_poly.pdbx_strand_id
1 'polypeptide(L)'
;MTLLTIPKPLRERLGEEATDAFIDVIRSIDLEGKRDLATKSDLLQVKIELDSKIDKLDSKIDNVHSEFISKVDNVHSELNSKIDNVHSELKSKIDKLDGKIDNIHLELKSKIDKLDGKIDNIHLELNSKIDKSTTELNSKIDKVATELKSEIKLLHWMIGLMFAGVISLIMKAFFLL
;
A
#
# COMPACT_ATOMS: atom_id res chain seq x y z
N MET A 1 -88.08 -21.49 -8.62
CA MET A 1 -88.57 -22.53 -9.56
C MET A 1 -88.92 -21.86 -10.86
N THR A 2 -88.11 -22.05 -11.89
CA THR A 2 -88.54 -21.75 -13.26
C THR A 2 -89.67 -22.72 -13.61
N LEU A 3 -90.86 -22.21 -13.92
CA LEU A 3 -91.93 -23.04 -14.47
C LEU A 3 -91.53 -23.44 -15.88
N LEU A 4 -91.06 -24.68 -16.04
CA LEU A 4 -90.85 -25.27 -17.34
C LEU A 4 -92.23 -25.68 -17.89
N THR A 5 -92.68 -25.01 -18.95
CA THR A 5 -93.91 -25.36 -19.65
C THR A 5 -93.60 -25.75 -21.08
N ILE A 6 -94.21 -26.84 -21.55
CA ILE A 6 -94.15 -27.23 -22.95
C ILE A 6 -95.22 -26.46 -23.72
N PRO A 7 -94.87 -25.78 -24.83
CA PRO A 7 -95.84 -25.06 -25.65
C PRO A 7 -97.02 -25.95 -26.11
N LYS A 8 -98.24 -25.40 -26.12
CA LYS A 8 -99.47 -26.12 -26.52
C LYS A 8 -99.33 -26.95 -27.81
N PRO A 9 -98.73 -26.44 -28.91
CA PRO A 9 -98.59 -27.22 -30.14
C PRO A 9 -97.77 -28.51 -29.98
N LEU A 10 -96.82 -28.53 -29.05
CA LEU A 10 -95.99 -29.71 -28.76
C LEU A 10 -96.74 -30.67 -27.84
N ARG A 11 -97.47 -30.15 -26.85
CA ARG A 11 -98.29 -30.96 -25.94
C ARG A 11 -99.38 -31.74 -26.68
N GLU A 12 -100.06 -31.09 -27.64
CA GLU A 12 -101.09 -31.72 -28.47
C GLU A 12 -100.55 -32.83 -29.37
N ARG A 13 -99.27 -32.73 -29.78
CA ARG A 13 -98.61 -33.73 -30.64
C ARG A 13 -97.99 -34.89 -29.88
N LEU A 14 -97.47 -34.64 -28.68
CA LEU A 14 -96.76 -35.65 -27.87
C LEU A 14 -97.72 -36.41 -26.95
N GLY A 15 -98.85 -35.82 -26.57
CA GLY A 15 -99.74 -36.33 -25.53
C GLY A 15 -99.25 -35.95 -24.12
N GLU A 16 -100.17 -35.95 -23.15
CA GLU A 16 -99.88 -35.50 -21.77
C GLU A 16 -98.79 -36.38 -21.11
N GLU A 17 -98.88 -37.71 -21.25
CA GLU A 17 -97.94 -38.64 -20.61
C GLU A 17 -96.49 -38.48 -21.10
N ALA A 18 -96.29 -38.38 -22.43
CA ALA A 18 -94.96 -38.15 -22.99
C ALA A 18 -94.44 -36.73 -22.69
N THR A 19 -95.34 -35.75 -22.57
CA THR A 19 -95.00 -34.38 -22.16
C THR A 19 -94.48 -34.35 -20.73
N ASP A 20 -95.12 -35.08 -19.81
CA ASP A 20 -94.72 -35.16 -18.41
C ASP A 20 -93.37 -35.89 -18.24
N ALA A 21 -93.18 -37.02 -18.93
CA ALA A 21 -91.91 -37.74 -18.93
C ALA A 21 -90.74 -36.87 -19.45
N PHE A 22 -90.98 -36.05 -20.49
CA PHE A 22 -89.97 -35.14 -21.02
C PHE A 22 -89.65 -33.99 -20.06
N ILE A 23 -90.65 -33.45 -19.37
CA ILE A 23 -90.44 -32.46 -18.30
C ILE A 23 -89.56 -33.05 -17.18
N ASP A 24 -89.80 -34.30 -16.79
CA ASP A 24 -89.01 -34.96 -15.75
C ASP A 24 -87.56 -35.23 -16.18
N VAL A 25 -87.32 -35.62 -17.43
CA VAL A 25 -85.96 -35.73 -17.99
C VAL A 25 -85.25 -34.36 -18.02
N ILE A 26 -85.93 -33.28 -18.43
CA ILE A 26 -85.32 -31.94 -18.39
C ILE A 26 -85.02 -31.52 -16.95
N ARG A 27 -85.90 -31.84 -15.99
CA ARG A 27 -85.65 -31.57 -14.57
C ARG A 27 -84.46 -32.37 -14.04
N SER A 28 -84.34 -33.65 -14.38
CA SER A 28 -83.20 -34.47 -13.93
C SER A 28 -81.90 -33.96 -14.52
N ILE A 29 -81.86 -33.62 -15.82
CA ILE A 29 -80.69 -33.05 -16.48
C ILE A 29 -80.33 -31.67 -15.89
N ASP A 30 -81.32 -30.80 -15.63
CA ASP A 30 -81.09 -29.49 -14.99
C ASP A 30 -80.57 -29.64 -13.55
N LEU A 31 -81.07 -30.62 -12.80
CA LEU A 31 -80.65 -30.89 -11.43
C LEU A 31 -79.27 -31.55 -11.36
N GLU A 32 -78.99 -32.57 -12.16
CA GLU A 32 -77.69 -33.26 -12.21
C GLU A 32 -76.61 -32.33 -12.78
N GLY A 33 -76.90 -31.63 -13.89
CA GLY A 33 -75.97 -30.68 -14.49
C GLY A 33 -75.61 -29.51 -13.56
N LYS A 34 -76.53 -29.04 -12.72
CA LYS A 34 -76.24 -28.01 -11.70
C LYS A 34 -75.46 -28.53 -10.49
N ARG A 35 -75.49 -29.83 -10.21
CA ARG A 35 -74.78 -30.42 -9.05
C ARG A 35 -73.29 -30.54 -9.27
N ASP A 36 -72.85 -30.75 -10.51
CA ASP A 36 -71.43 -30.90 -10.85
C ASP A 36 -70.76 -29.58 -11.27
N LEU A 37 -71.54 -28.50 -11.45
CA LEU A 37 -71.02 -27.18 -11.81
C LEU A 37 -70.80 -26.31 -10.57
N ALA A 38 -69.65 -25.64 -10.52
CA ALA A 38 -69.40 -24.60 -9.53
C ALA A 38 -70.45 -23.48 -9.67
N THR A 39 -71.06 -23.10 -8.56
CA THR A 39 -71.99 -21.97 -8.53
C THR A 39 -71.23 -20.65 -8.60
N LYS A 40 -71.93 -19.56 -8.93
CA LYS A 40 -71.36 -18.20 -8.85
C LYS A 40 -70.81 -17.87 -7.46
N SER A 41 -71.42 -18.44 -6.41
CA SER A 41 -70.97 -18.27 -5.02
C SER A 41 -69.63 -18.95 -4.79
N ASP A 42 -69.46 -20.18 -5.28
CA ASP A 42 -68.19 -20.93 -5.14
C ASP A 42 -67.05 -20.21 -5.85
N LEU A 43 -67.30 -19.71 -7.07
CA LEU A 43 -66.33 -18.91 -7.82
C LEU A 43 -65.96 -17.61 -7.09
N LEU A 44 -66.94 -16.95 -6.46
CA LEU A 44 -66.69 -15.73 -5.68
C LEU A 44 -65.85 -16.02 -4.44
N GLN A 45 -66.11 -17.13 -3.75
CA GLN A 45 -65.33 -17.55 -2.59
C GLN A 45 -63.87 -17.85 -2.98
N VAL A 46 -63.66 -18.61 -4.05
CA VAL A 46 -62.30 -18.89 -4.56
C VAL A 46 -61.57 -17.60 -4.94
N LYS A 47 -62.26 -16.65 -5.58
CA LYS A 47 -61.68 -15.34 -5.91
C LYS A 47 -61.24 -14.60 -4.64
N ILE A 48 -62.11 -14.51 -3.63
CA ILE A 48 -61.79 -13.83 -2.36
C ILE A 48 -60.59 -14.50 -1.66
N GLU A 49 -60.52 -15.83 -1.66
CA GLU A 49 -59.39 -16.56 -1.08
C GLU A 49 -58.10 -16.33 -1.85
N LEU A 50 -58.16 -16.25 -3.18
CA LEU A 50 -57.00 -15.96 -4.01
C LEU A 50 -56.51 -14.52 -3.83
N ASP A 51 -57.42 -13.54 -3.83
CA ASP A 51 -57.10 -12.13 -3.58
C ASP A 51 -56.43 -12.00 -2.20
N SER A 52 -56.95 -12.64 -1.15
CA SER A 52 -56.32 -12.65 0.17
C SER A 52 -54.93 -13.31 0.20
N LYS A 53 -54.71 -14.35 -0.62
CA LYS A 53 -53.39 -14.99 -0.74
C LYS A 53 -52.41 -14.09 -1.50
N ILE A 54 -52.87 -13.38 -2.53
CA ILE A 54 -52.06 -12.39 -3.27
C ILE A 54 -51.64 -11.27 -2.33
N ASP A 55 -52.57 -10.66 -1.59
CA ASP A 55 -52.25 -9.59 -0.63
C ASP A 55 -51.20 -10.02 0.41
N LYS A 56 -51.30 -11.27 0.90
CA LYS A 56 -50.32 -11.85 1.83
C LYS A 56 -48.96 -12.10 1.19
N LEU A 57 -48.92 -12.47 -0.09
CA LEU A 57 -47.67 -12.65 -0.82
C LEU A 57 -47.00 -11.31 -1.10
N ASP A 58 -47.76 -10.31 -1.54
CA ASP A 58 -47.27 -8.95 -1.78
C ASP A 58 -46.68 -8.38 -0.49
N SER A 59 -47.39 -8.50 0.64
CA SER A 59 -46.88 -8.08 1.96
C SER A 59 -45.58 -8.79 2.34
N LYS A 60 -45.44 -10.09 2.03
CA LYS A 60 -44.21 -10.85 2.29
C LYS A 60 -43.06 -10.40 1.39
N ILE A 61 -43.36 -10.12 0.12
CA ILE A 61 -42.38 -9.64 -0.86
C ILE A 61 -41.85 -8.27 -0.42
N ASP A 62 -42.74 -7.35 -0.04
CA ASP A 62 -42.36 -6.01 0.45
C ASP A 62 -41.48 -6.10 1.70
N ASN A 63 -41.82 -6.99 2.63
CA ASN A 63 -41.06 -7.16 3.86
C ASN A 63 -39.67 -7.74 3.59
N VAL A 64 -39.57 -8.77 2.74
CA VAL A 64 -38.27 -9.35 2.32
C VAL A 64 -37.44 -8.33 1.54
N HIS A 65 -38.06 -7.54 0.66
CA HIS A 65 -37.38 -6.49 -0.10
C HIS A 65 -36.78 -5.42 0.83
N SER A 66 -37.57 -4.97 1.81
CA SER A 66 -37.14 -3.99 2.80
C SER A 66 -36.00 -4.51 3.68
N GLU A 67 -36.11 -5.75 4.16
CA GLU A 67 -35.04 -6.39 4.93
C GLU A 67 -33.75 -6.57 4.11
N PHE A 68 -33.88 -6.92 2.83
CA PHE A 68 -32.75 -7.08 1.94
C PHE A 68 -32.02 -5.74 1.71
N ILE A 69 -32.76 -4.66 1.41
CA ILE A 69 -32.19 -3.32 1.26
C ILE A 69 -31.46 -2.91 2.54
N SER A 70 -32.11 -3.07 3.70
CA SER A 70 -31.49 -2.72 4.99
C SER A 70 -30.19 -3.50 5.25
N LYS A 71 -30.14 -4.80 4.92
CA LYS A 71 -28.91 -5.60 5.03
C LYS A 71 -27.81 -5.11 4.08
N VAL A 72 -28.16 -4.78 2.85
CA VAL A 72 -27.22 -4.25 1.86
C VAL A 72 -26.65 -2.91 2.32
N ASP A 73 -27.49 -1.99 2.80
CA ASP A 73 -27.07 -0.68 3.29
C ASP A 73 -26.16 -0.80 4.51
N ASN A 74 -26.49 -1.70 5.45
CA ASN A 74 -25.65 -1.97 6.61
C ASN A 74 -24.28 -2.51 6.21
N VAL A 75 -24.23 -3.51 5.32
CA VAL A 75 -22.95 -4.06 4.81
C VAL A 75 -22.14 -2.98 4.08
N HIS A 76 -22.80 -2.15 3.26
CA HIS A 76 -22.14 -1.07 2.56
C HIS A 76 -21.54 -0.04 3.52
N SER A 77 -22.29 0.36 4.55
CA SER A 77 -21.82 1.28 5.59
C SER A 77 -20.64 0.71 6.38
N GLU A 78 -20.72 -0.54 6.81
CA GLU A 78 -19.63 -1.22 7.53
C GLU A 78 -18.36 -1.33 6.68
N LEU A 79 -18.50 -1.68 5.40
CA LEU A 79 -17.36 -1.77 4.48
C LEU A 79 -16.71 -0.41 4.25
N ASN A 80 -17.49 0.65 4.03
CA ASN A 80 -16.95 2.00 3.87
C ASN A 80 -16.20 2.44 5.14
N SER A 81 -16.78 2.20 6.33
CA SER A 81 -16.10 2.53 7.59
C SER A 81 -14.80 1.75 7.78
N LYS A 82 -14.75 0.45 7.42
CA LYS A 82 -13.52 -0.34 7.45
C LYS A 82 -12.47 0.18 6.46
N ILE A 83 -12.89 0.57 5.26
CA ILE A 83 -12.00 1.14 4.23
C ILE A 83 -11.40 2.46 4.73
N ASP A 84 -12.22 3.36 5.28
CA ASP A 84 -11.78 4.66 5.80
C ASP A 84 -10.79 4.49 6.97
N ASN A 85 -11.07 3.55 7.88
CA ASN A 85 -10.17 3.23 8.99
C ASN A 85 -8.81 2.70 8.50
N VAL A 86 -8.81 1.73 7.57
CA VAL A 86 -7.57 1.20 6.98
C VAL A 86 -6.80 2.30 6.24
N HIS A 87 -7.49 3.15 5.49
CA HIS A 87 -6.86 4.26 4.78
C HIS A 87 -6.18 5.24 5.75
N SER A 88 -6.88 5.62 6.84
CA SER A 88 -6.35 6.50 7.88
C SER A 88 -5.14 5.89 8.61
N GLU A 89 -5.21 4.59 8.97
CA GLU A 89 -4.09 3.90 9.60
C GLU A 89 -2.86 3.82 8.69
N LEU A 90 -3.06 3.50 7.41
CA LEU A 90 -1.96 3.43 6.44
C LEU A 90 -1.32 4.80 6.23
N LYS A 91 -2.13 5.86 6.09
CA LYS A 91 -1.64 7.24 5.98
C LYS A 91 -0.81 7.63 7.21
N SER A 92 -1.30 7.35 8.42
CA SER A 92 -0.55 7.63 9.65
C SER A 92 0.78 6.85 9.74
N LYS A 93 0.81 5.60 9.25
CA LYS A 93 2.04 4.79 9.20
C LYS A 93 3.04 5.37 8.19
N ILE A 94 2.58 5.84 7.04
CA ILE A 94 3.41 6.50 6.02
C ILE A 94 4.01 7.78 6.59
N ASP A 95 3.19 8.68 7.14
CA ASP A 95 3.66 9.95 7.73
C ASP A 95 4.72 9.72 8.83
N LYS A 96 4.56 8.67 9.64
CA LYS A 96 5.54 8.28 10.67
C LYS A 96 6.84 7.74 10.06
N LEU A 97 6.78 7.02 8.94
CA LEU A 97 7.96 6.51 8.26
C LEU A 97 8.73 7.66 7.59
N ASP A 98 8.03 8.58 6.94
CA ASP A 98 8.64 9.77 6.33
C ASP A 98 9.38 10.60 7.39
N GLY A 99 8.76 10.85 8.54
CA GLY A 99 9.42 11.55 9.65
C GLY A 99 10.64 10.80 10.22
N LYS A 100 10.64 9.46 10.21
CA LYS A 100 11.83 8.67 10.60
C LYS A 100 12.94 8.77 9.56
N ILE A 101 12.59 8.76 8.28
CA ILE A 101 13.54 8.89 7.17
C ILE A 101 14.21 10.27 7.23
N ASP A 102 13.45 11.33 7.43
CA ASP A 102 13.97 12.70 7.56
C ASP A 102 14.94 12.83 8.74
N ASN A 103 14.59 12.28 9.91
CA ASN A 103 15.45 12.28 11.08
C ASN A 103 16.75 11.51 10.83
N ILE A 104 16.69 10.32 10.23
CA ILE A 104 17.88 9.55 9.87
C ILE A 104 18.76 10.32 8.89
N HIS A 105 18.15 10.97 7.89
CA HIS A 105 18.89 11.77 6.91
C HIS A 105 19.64 12.93 7.58
N LEU A 106 18.99 13.67 8.49
CA LEU A 106 19.61 14.76 9.26
C LEU A 106 20.73 14.26 10.17
N GLU A 107 20.53 13.14 10.88
CA GLU A 107 21.55 12.54 11.73
C GLU A 107 22.77 12.08 10.94
N LEU A 108 22.56 11.43 9.79
CA LEU A 108 23.64 10.97 8.92
C LEU A 108 24.41 12.16 8.35
N LYS A 109 23.72 13.19 7.87
CA LYS A 109 24.35 14.42 7.39
C LYS A 109 25.23 15.06 8.47
N SER A 110 24.71 15.20 9.70
CA SER A 110 25.48 15.75 10.82
C SER A 110 26.70 14.88 11.18
N LYS A 111 26.60 13.56 11.08
CA LYS A 111 27.73 12.65 11.30
C LYS A 111 28.79 12.79 10.21
N ILE A 112 28.37 12.93 8.94
CA ILE A 112 29.27 13.16 7.82
C ILE A 112 30.01 14.49 8.00
N ASP A 113 29.30 15.59 8.25
CA ASP A 113 29.91 16.91 8.46
C ASP A 113 30.94 16.90 9.61
N LYS A 114 30.65 16.15 10.69
CA LYS A 114 31.59 15.95 11.81
C LYS A 114 32.81 15.13 11.44
N LEU A 115 32.66 14.12 10.57
CA LEU A 115 33.77 13.31 10.09
C LEU A 115 34.66 14.11 9.14
N ASP A 116 34.07 14.88 8.22
CA ASP A 116 34.80 15.77 7.31
C ASP A 116 35.64 16.77 8.11
N GLY A 117 35.05 17.44 9.12
CA GLY A 117 35.80 18.35 9.98
C GLY A 117 36.93 17.67 10.78
N LYS A 118 36.78 16.40 11.17
CA LYS A 118 37.87 15.63 11.80
C LYS A 118 38.98 15.30 10.80
N ILE A 119 38.63 14.95 9.57
CA ILE A 119 39.59 14.65 8.50
C ILE A 119 40.39 15.91 8.17
N ASP A 120 39.74 17.06 8.02
CA ASP A 120 40.41 18.34 7.76
C ASP A 120 41.39 18.70 8.87
N ASN A 121 40.99 18.56 10.14
CA ASN A 121 41.87 18.81 11.28
C ASN A 121 43.08 17.87 11.30
N ILE A 122 42.87 16.56 11.08
CA ILE A 122 43.97 15.59 11.00
C ILE A 122 44.93 15.95 9.85
N HIS A 123 44.39 16.37 8.69
CA HIS A 123 45.19 16.76 7.55
C HIS A 123 46.07 17.99 7.87
N LEU A 124 45.51 19.02 8.51
CA LEU A 124 46.25 20.20 8.96
C LEU A 124 47.33 19.84 9.99
N GLU A 125 47.00 19.01 10.99
CA GLU A 125 47.96 18.58 12.00
C GLU A 125 49.12 17.78 11.41
N LEU A 126 48.83 16.87 10.46
CA LEU A 126 49.85 16.09 9.78
C LEU A 126 50.76 16.96 8.92
N ASN A 127 50.20 17.87 8.12
CA ASN A 127 51.00 18.82 7.33
C ASN A 127 51.91 19.66 8.22
N SER A 128 51.38 20.19 9.34
CA SER A 128 52.18 20.97 10.30
C SER A 128 53.33 20.15 10.91
N LYS A 129 53.09 18.88 11.25
CA LYS A 129 54.14 17.97 11.76
C LYS A 129 55.19 17.66 10.69
N ILE A 130 54.78 17.47 9.44
CA ILE A 130 55.67 17.23 8.30
C ILE A 130 56.54 18.46 8.04
N ASP A 131 55.96 19.66 8.00
CA ASP A 131 56.69 20.92 7.78
C ASP A 131 57.71 21.17 8.88
N LYS A 132 57.32 20.93 10.13
CA LYS A 132 58.23 21.04 11.28
C LYS A 132 59.39 20.05 11.17
N SER A 133 59.09 18.78 10.89
CA SER A 133 60.13 17.74 10.75
C SER A 133 61.07 18.03 9.58
N THR A 134 60.53 18.51 8.45
CA THR A 134 61.31 18.93 7.27
C THR A 134 62.24 20.09 7.62
N THR A 135 61.74 21.10 8.33
CA THR A 135 62.54 22.25 8.79
C THR A 135 63.66 21.82 9.74
N GLU A 136 63.36 20.96 10.71
CA GLU A 136 64.35 20.43 11.66
C GLU A 136 65.44 19.60 10.97
N LEU A 137 65.06 18.74 10.00
CA LEU A 137 66.01 17.96 9.22
C LEU A 137 66.90 18.83 8.34
N ASN A 138 66.33 19.81 7.64
CA ASN A 138 67.10 20.76 6.83
C ASN A 138 68.12 21.52 7.70
N SER A 139 67.71 22.00 8.88
CA SER A 139 68.62 22.67 9.82
C SER A 139 69.77 21.77 10.29
N LYS A 140 69.50 20.48 10.57
CA LYS A 140 70.55 19.50 10.91
C LYS A 140 71.50 19.25 9.73
N ILE A 141 70.97 19.13 8.52
CA ILE A 141 71.77 18.96 7.30
C ILE A 141 72.68 20.17 7.08
N ASP A 142 72.16 21.38 7.19
CA ASP A 142 72.93 22.62 7.04
C ASP A 142 74.06 22.72 8.07
N LYS A 143 73.77 22.34 9.32
CA LYS A 143 74.77 22.29 10.38
C LYS A 143 75.90 21.30 10.06
N VAL A 144 75.57 20.06 9.68
CA VAL A 144 76.57 19.06 9.30
C VAL A 144 77.37 19.52 8.06
N ALA A 145 76.72 20.11 7.06
CA ALA A 145 77.39 20.62 5.88
C ALA A 145 78.38 21.75 6.20
N THR A 146 78.04 22.65 7.12
CA THR A 146 78.92 23.75 7.56
C THR A 146 80.10 23.26 8.41
N GLU A 147 79.88 22.28 9.30
CA GLU A 147 80.93 21.62 10.08
C GLU A 147 81.93 20.91 9.15
N LEU A 148 81.43 20.05 8.24
CA LEU A 148 82.28 19.33 7.29
C LEU A 148 83.07 20.28 6.37
N LYS A 149 82.44 21.36 5.91
CA LYS A 149 83.14 22.38 5.09
C LYS A 149 84.27 23.06 5.87
N SER A 150 84.08 23.31 7.16
CA SER A 150 85.10 23.89 8.04
C SER A 150 86.26 22.91 8.27
N GLU A 151 85.96 21.64 8.54
CA GLU A 151 86.97 20.59 8.69
C GLU A 151 87.81 20.38 7.43
N ILE A 152 87.16 20.32 6.25
CA ILE A 152 87.85 20.20 4.97
C ILE A 152 88.79 21.40 4.72
N LYS A 153 88.33 22.63 5.01
CA LYS A 153 89.18 23.82 4.88
C LYS A 153 90.41 23.75 5.78
N LEU A 154 90.21 23.33 7.03
CA LEU A 154 91.29 23.19 8.00
C LEU A 154 92.30 22.14 7.54
N LEU A 155 91.83 20.98 7.08
CA LEU A 155 92.67 19.93 6.50
C LEU A 155 93.47 20.44 5.30
N HIS A 156 92.83 21.19 4.40
CA HIS A 156 93.50 21.79 3.24
C HIS A 156 94.63 22.74 3.66
N TRP A 157 94.41 23.54 4.70
CA TRP A 157 95.42 24.43 5.27
C TRP A 157 96.59 23.67 5.90
N MET A 158 96.30 22.62 6.68
CA MET A 158 97.33 21.76 7.28
C MET A 158 98.21 21.08 6.24
N ILE A 159 97.62 20.55 5.17
CA ILE A 159 98.35 19.93 4.06
C ILE A 159 99.30 20.95 3.42
N GLY A 160 98.85 22.18 3.17
CA GLY A 160 99.68 23.25 2.64
C GLY A 160 100.90 23.57 3.53
N LEU A 161 100.70 23.61 4.85
CA LEU A 161 101.80 23.78 5.81
C LEU A 161 102.78 22.61 5.82
N MET A 162 102.28 21.36 5.74
CA MET A 162 103.15 20.19 5.65
C MET A 162 104.06 20.24 4.41
N PHE A 163 103.49 20.56 3.24
CA PHE A 163 104.28 20.71 2.01
C PHE A 163 105.33 21.82 2.13
N ALA A 164 104.96 22.99 2.68
CA ALA A 164 105.90 24.09 2.90
C ALA A 164 107.04 23.68 3.85
N GLY A 165 106.74 22.95 4.92
CA GLY A 165 107.74 22.41 5.85
C GLY A 165 108.72 21.44 5.18
N VAL A 166 108.21 20.50 4.37
CA VAL A 166 109.05 19.56 3.61
C VAL A 166 109.95 20.29 2.61
N ILE A 167 109.41 21.26 1.85
CA ILE A 167 110.18 22.09 0.92
C ILE A 167 111.31 22.85 1.64
N SER A 168 111.01 23.42 2.81
CA SER A 168 112.01 24.14 3.62
C SER A 168 113.18 23.24 4.04
N LEU A 169 112.90 22.01 4.48
CA LEU A 169 113.93 21.02 4.82
C LEU A 169 114.79 20.64 3.61
N ILE A 170 114.18 20.42 2.44
CA ILE A 170 114.89 20.12 1.19
C ILE A 170 115.81 21.27 0.81
N MET A 171 115.32 22.52 0.83
CA MET A 171 116.16 23.69 0.54
C MET A 171 117.33 23.79 1.52
N LYS A 172 117.09 23.62 2.82
CA LYS A 172 118.16 23.67 3.83
C LYS A 172 119.23 22.60 3.59
N ALA A 173 118.84 21.39 3.19
CA ALA A 173 119.78 20.32 2.87
C ALA A 173 120.61 20.63 1.61
N PHE A 174 120.00 21.23 0.57
CA PHE A 174 120.68 21.60 -0.67
C PHE A 174 121.76 22.68 -0.48
N PHE A 175 121.54 23.66 0.42
CA PHE A 175 122.51 24.74 0.67
C PHE A 175 123.61 24.38 1.70
N LEU A 176 123.51 23.25 2.39
CA LEU A 176 124.52 22.76 3.35
C LEU A 176 125.51 21.74 2.73
N LEU A 177 125.27 21.33 1.49
CA LEU A 177 126.14 20.49 0.65
C LEU A 177 126.97 21.37 -0.28
#